data_AF-A0A7J4LUF9-F1
#
_entry.id   AF-A0A7J4LUF9-F1
#
_cell.length_a   1.000
_cell.length_b   1.000
_cell.length_c   1.000
_cell.angle_alpha   90.00
_cell.angle_beta   90.00
_cell.angle_gamma   90.00
#
_symmetry.space_group_name_H-M   'P 1'
#
loop_
_entity.id
_entity.type
_entity.pdbx_description
1 polymer ?
#
loop_
_entity_poly.entity_id
_entity_poly.type
_entity_poly.pdbx_seq_one_letter_code
_entity_poly.pdbx_strand_id
1 'polypeptide(L)'
;LDRSRGEWGEAADDVSSITINYFFYSMQQYGSLKGAWKKLFESFIGNYLEKSGDDELLRVIQPFFAFRGLVVASPVWYPNLPEGVREKLFNFIDNVLDSDEFDYKRVDSYLR
;
A
#
# COMPACT_ATOMS: atom_id res chain seq x y z
N LEU A 1 -8.06 -12.16 10.76
CA LEU A 1 -7.57 -12.27 9.36
C LEU A 1 -8.37 -13.35 8.67
N ASP A 2 -8.85 -13.08 7.47
CA ASP A 2 -9.56 -14.07 6.64
C ASP A 2 -8.54 -15.16 6.23
N ARG A 3 -8.72 -16.38 6.76
CA ARG A 3 -7.85 -17.55 6.52
C ARG A 3 -8.36 -18.44 5.39
N SER A 4 -9.35 -18.00 4.62
CA SER A 4 -9.93 -18.80 3.53
C SER A 4 -8.93 -19.13 2.40
N ARG A 5 -7.76 -18.50 2.38
CA ARG A 5 -6.77 -18.60 1.29
C ARG A 5 -5.38 -19.12 1.71
N GLY A 6 -5.26 -19.65 2.93
CA GLY A 6 -4.01 -20.25 3.43
C GLY A 6 -3.76 -19.95 4.90
N GLU A 7 -3.03 -20.84 5.56
CA GLU A 7 -2.65 -20.69 6.98
C GLU A 7 -1.28 -20.04 7.17
N TRP A 8 -0.47 -19.98 6.10
CA TRP A 8 0.93 -19.57 6.11
C TRP A 8 1.21 -18.63 4.94
N GLY A 9 1.97 -17.56 5.20
CA GLY A 9 2.33 -16.55 4.22
C GLY A 9 3.27 -15.52 4.82
N GLU A 10 3.78 -14.63 3.97
CA GLU A 10 4.64 -13.52 4.39
C GLU A 10 3.79 -12.43 5.07
N ALA A 11 4.22 -11.94 6.22
CA ALA A 11 3.45 -10.93 6.96
C ALA A 11 3.30 -9.63 6.17
N ALA A 12 4.30 -9.31 5.34
CA ALA A 12 4.25 -8.19 4.41
C ALA A 12 3.09 -8.28 3.39
N ASP A 13 2.66 -9.49 3.02
CA ASP A 13 1.48 -9.65 2.15
C ASP A 13 0.19 -9.24 2.88
N ASP A 14 0.03 -9.67 4.13
CA ASP A 14 -1.15 -9.34 4.95
C ASP A 14 -1.20 -7.83 5.27
N VAL A 15 -0.07 -7.24 5.65
CA VAL A 15 0.02 -5.80 5.97
C VAL A 15 -0.25 -4.96 4.73
N SER A 16 0.37 -5.27 3.60
CA SER A 16 0.13 -4.54 2.34
C SER A 16 -1.30 -4.72 1.83
N SER A 17 -1.89 -5.91 1.99
CA SER A 17 -3.28 -6.20 1.58
C SER A 17 -4.31 -5.33 2.31
N ILE A 18 -4.10 -5.04 3.59
CA ILE A 18 -4.99 -4.14 4.34
C ILE A 18 -4.71 -2.68 3.96
N THR A 19 -3.44 -2.29 3.99
CA THR A 19 -3.04 -0.88 3.90
C THR A 19 -3.21 -0.30 2.50
N ILE A 20 -3.08 -1.11 1.44
CA ILE A 20 -3.35 -0.68 0.06
C ILE A 20 -4.78 -0.17 -0.11
N ASN A 21 -5.76 -0.69 0.64
CA ASN A 21 -7.15 -0.23 0.54
C ASN A 21 -7.30 1.20 1.06
N TYR A 22 -6.67 1.52 2.20
CA TYR A 22 -6.69 2.89 2.74
C TYR A 22 -6.05 3.87 1.78
N PHE A 23 -4.90 3.47 1.21
CA PHE A 23 -4.21 4.23 0.20
C PHE A 23 -5.09 4.46 -1.05
N PHE A 24 -5.61 3.38 -1.64
CA PHE A 24 -6.41 3.42 -2.85
C PHE A 24 -7.69 4.25 -2.72
N TYR A 25 -8.42 4.14 -1.60
CA TYR A 25 -9.59 4.98 -1.36
C TYR A 25 -9.22 6.45 -1.15
N SER A 26 -8.09 6.73 -0.50
CA SER A 26 -7.56 8.10 -0.42
C SER A 26 -7.23 8.66 -1.80
N MET A 27 -6.57 7.87 -2.65
CA MET A 27 -6.22 8.28 -4.01
C MET A 27 -7.44 8.63 -4.85
N GLN A 28 -8.51 7.81 -4.79
CA GLN A 28 -9.77 8.10 -5.48
C GLN A 28 -10.45 9.36 -4.97
N GLN A 29 -10.43 9.60 -3.66
CA GLN A 29 -11.12 10.74 -3.05
C GLN A 29 -10.33 12.06 -3.18
N TYR A 30 -9.01 11.97 -3.12
CA TYR A 30 -8.16 13.11 -2.79
C TYR A 30 -6.92 13.25 -3.69
N GLY A 31 -6.58 12.24 -4.48
CA GLY A 31 -5.38 12.19 -5.32
C GLY A 31 -4.06 12.11 -4.55
N SER A 32 -4.09 11.90 -3.25
CA SER A 32 -2.94 11.70 -2.35
C SER A 32 -3.40 11.07 -1.04
N LEU A 33 -2.48 10.56 -0.22
CA LEU A 33 -2.81 9.96 1.07
C LEU A 33 -3.04 11.06 2.12
N LYS A 34 -4.30 11.38 2.44
CA LYS A 34 -4.62 12.46 3.40
C LYS A 34 -5.84 12.18 4.28
N GLY A 35 -5.98 13.00 5.32
CA GLY A 35 -7.11 12.97 6.25
C GLY A 35 -7.21 11.67 7.05
N ALA A 36 -8.44 11.15 7.20
CA ALA A 36 -8.69 9.92 7.95
C ALA A 36 -7.98 8.70 7.36
N TRP A 37 -7.84 8.63 6.02
CA TRP A 37 -7.14 7.55 5.35
C TRP A 37 -5.66 7.51 5.71
N LYS A 38 -4.99 8.67 5.73
CA LYS A 38 -3.60 8.78 6.18
C LYS A 38 -3.45 8.30 7.62
N LYS A 39 -4.33 8.75 8.51
CA LYS A 39 -4.33 8.32 9.92
C LYS A 39 -4.48 6.81 10.04
N LEU A 40 -5.42 6.20 9.31
CA LEU A 40 -5.61 4.74 9.33
C LEU A 40 -4.37 4.00 8.82
N PHE A 41 -3.81 4.45 7.69
CA PHE A 41 -2.61 3.87 7.10
C PHE A 41 -1.41 3.90 8.04
N GLU A 42 -1.04 5.09 8.52
CA GLU A 42 0.13 5.28 9.39
C GLU A 42 -0.06 4.60 10.75
N SER A 43 -1.27 4.69 11.33
CA SER A 43 -1.54 4.08 12.64
C SER A 43 -1.53 2.56 12.55
N PHE A 44 -2.04 1.98 11.46
CA PHE A 44 -2.04 0.53 11.28
C PHE A 44 -0.61 -0.01 11.20
N ILE A 45 0.21 0.54 10.30
CA ILE A 45 1.61 0.09 10.13
C ILE A 45 2.41 0.39 11.39
N GLY A 46 2.30 1.59 11.96
CA GLY A 46 3.01 1.96 13.19
C GLY A 46 2.69 1.05 14.37
N ASN A 47 1.41 0.74 14.59
CA ASN A 47 1.01 -0.18 15.66
C ASN A 47 1.43 -1.63 15.38
N TYR A 48 1.48 -2.05 14.11
CA TYR A 48 1.97 -3.37 13.73
C TYR A 48 3.44 -3.49 14.10
N LEU A 49 4.28 -2.54 13.65
CA LEU A 49 5.72 -2.51 13.94
C LEU A 49 5.98 -2.47 15.45
N GLU A 50 5.30 -1.58 16.19
CA GLU A 50 5.46 -1.47 17.65
C GLU A 50 5.14 -2.77 18.39
N LYS A 51 4.06 -3.46 18.00
CA LYS A 51 3.62 -4.67 18.71
C LYS A 51 4.35 -5.94 18.30
N SER A 52 4.81 -6.02 17.05
CA SER A 52 5.52 -7.18 16.53
C SER A 52 7.04 -7.10 16.75
N GLY A 53 7.60 -5.89 16.77
CA GLY A 53 9.06 -5.67 16.71
C GLY A 53 9.67 -5.98 15.34
N ASP A 54 8.85 -6.14 14.30
CA ASP A 54 9.25 -6.54 12.96
C ASP A 54 9.60 -5.33 12.07
N ASP A 55 10.75 -4.71 12.33
CA ASP A 55 11.24 -3.59 11.51
C ASP A 55 11.69 -4.05 10.11
N GLU A 56 12.01 -5.34 9.93
CA GLU A 56 12.42 -5.92 8.64
C GLU A 56 11.30 -5.83 7.60
N LEU A 57 10.03 -5.83 8.05
CA LEU A 57 8.85 -5.55 7.21
C LEU A 57 9.09 -4.41 6.22
N LEU A 58 9.66 -3.28 6.67
CA LEU A 58 9.86 -2.09 5.84
C LEU A 58 10.86 -2.31 4.69
N ARG A 59 11.69 -3.35 4.76
CA ARG A 59 12.67 -3.70 3.73
C ARG A 59 12.18 -4.76 2.75
N VAL A 60 11.08 -5.44 3.07
CA VAL A 60 10.57 -6.57 2.27
C VAL A 60 9.15 -6.37 1.72
N ILE A 61 8.43 -5.34 2.15
CA ILE A 61 7.03 -5.08 1.77
C ILE A 61 6.82 -4.57 0.35
N GLN A 62 7.86 -4.03 -0.28
CA GLN A 62 7.86 -3.39 -1.59
C GLN A 62 7.24 -4.27 -2.71
N PRO A 63 7.69 -5.52 -2.95
CA PRO A 63 7.09 -6.39 -3.96
C PRO A 63 5.60 -6.68 -3.72
N PHE A 64 5.18 -6.74 -2.45
CA PHE A 64 3.77 -6.94 -2.11
C PHE A 64 2.94 -5.70 -2.43
N PHE A 65 3.43 -4.51 -2.08
CA PHE A 65 2.80 -3.26 -2.51
C PHE A 65 2.74 -3.12 -4.03
N ALA A 66 3.78 -3.53 -4.76
CA ALA A 66 3.79 -3.54 -6.21
C ALA A 66 2.67 -4.45 -6.77
N PHE A 67 2.59 -5.70 -6.29
CA PHE A 67 1.56 -6.64 -6.70
C PHE A 67 0.15 -6.11 -6.39
N ARG A 68 -0.08 -5.64 -5.16
CA ARG A 68 -1.38 -5.09 -4.74
C ARG A 68 -1.73 -3.81 -5.50
N GLY A 69 -0.74 -2.98 -5.80
CA GLY A 69 -0.84 -1.79 -6.65
C GLY A 69 -1.34 -2.14 -8.06
N LEU A 70 -0.74 -3.15 -8.70
CA LEU A 70 -1.18 -3.63 -10.01
C LEU A 70 -2.63 -4.14 -10.00
N VAL A 71 -3.04 -4.80 -8.92
CA VAL A 71 -4.43 -5.22 -8.75
C VAL A 71 -5.37 -4.01 -8.72
N VAL A 72 -5.09 -2.99 -7.90
CA VAL A 72 -5.98 -1.82 -7.83
C VAL A 72 -5.88 -0.88 -9.05
N ALA A 73 -4.78 -0.93 -9.80
CA ALA A 73 -4.60 -0.17 -11.04
C ALA A 73 -5.27 -0.82 -12.26
N SER A 74 -5.61 -2.11 -12.18
CA SER A 74 -6.10 -2.90 -13.31
C SER A 74 -7.39 -2.32 -13.92
N PRO A 75 -7.42 -2.10 -15.24
CA PRO A 75 -8.62 -1.63 -15.93
C PRO A 75 -9.72 -2.69 -15.99
N VAL A 76 -9.40 -3.96 -15.78
CA VAL A 76 -10.40 -5.05 -15.76
C VAL A 76 -11.24 -4.98 -14.48
N TRP A 77 -10.61 -4.72 -13.35
CA TRP A 77 -11.30 -4.64 -12.05
C TRP A 77 -11.80 -3.23 -11.73
N TYR A 78 -11.12 -2.19 -12.23
CA TYR A 78 -11.46 -0.78 -12.01
C TYR A 78 -11.51 0.00 -13.35
N PRO A 79 -12.53 -0.25 -14.20
CA PRO A 79 -12.61 0.34 -15.54
C PRO A 79 -12.80 1.87 -15.52
N ASN A 80 -13.49 2.38 -14.50
CA ASN A 80 -13.82 3.81 -14.36
C ASN A 80 -12.82 4.59 -13.48
N LEU A 81 -11.66 4.00 -13.16
CA LEU A 81 -10.64 4.68 -12.37
C LEU A 81 -10.08 5.87 -13.17
N PRO A 82 -10.07 7.11 -12.61
CA PRO A 82 -9.51 8.26 -13.31
C PRO A 82 -8.06 8.02 -13.72
N GLU A 83 -7.69 8.47 -14.92
CA GLU A 83 -6.34 8.28 -15.49
C GLU A 83 -5.24 8.79 -14.56
N GLY A 84 -5.38 10.03 -14.04
CA GLY A 84 -4.40 10.60 -13.11
C GLY A 84 -4.33 9.89 -11.74
N VAL A 85 -5.32 9.07 -11.36
CA VAL A 85 -5.18 8.17 -10.21
C VAL A 85 -4.37 6.94 -10.59
N ARG A 86 -4.65 6.36 -11.77
CA ARG A 86 -3.92 5.20 -12.28
C ARG A 86 -2.44 5.52 -12.50
N GLU A 87 -2.11 6.67 -13.08
CA GLU A 87 -0.73 7.15 -13.23
C GLU A 87 0.00 7.18 -11.89
N LYS A 88 -0.61 7.77 -10.86
CA LYS A 88 -0.02 7.84 -9.51
C LYS A 88 0.14 6.47 -8.86
N LEU A 89 -0.74 5.50 -9.17
CA LEU A 89 -0.55 4.12 -8.72
C LEU A 89 0.68 3.49 -9.38
N PHE A 90 0.92 3.74 -10.67
CA PHE A 90 2.13 3.27 -11.35
C PHE A 90 3.39 3.95 -10.81
N ASN A 91 3.36 5.27 -10.59
CA ASN A 91 4.47 5.97 -9.92
C ASN A 91 4.75 5.36 -8.54
N PHE A 92 3.70 5.07 -7.77
CA PHE A 92 3.86 4.40 -6.48
C PHE A 92 4.52 3.02 -6.61
N ILE A 93 4.09 2.20 -7.57
CA ILE A 93 4.65 0.87 -7.84
C ILE A 93 6.13 0.96 -8.20
N ASP A 94 6.49 1.84 -9.13
CA ASP A 94 7.87 1.96 -9.60
C ASP A 94 8.78 2.50 -8.48
N ASN A 95 8.35 3.57 -7.81
CA ASN A 95 9.13 4.20 -6.75
C ASN A 95 9.26 3.35 -5.49
N VAL A 96 8.24 2.55 -5.15
CA VAL A 96 8.34 1.64 -3.99
C VAL A 96 9.31 0.50 -4.28
N LEU A 97 9.32 -0.02 -5.50
CA LEU A 97 10.27 -1.06 -5.93
C LEU A 97 11.71 -0.55 -5.98
N ASP A 98 11.92 0.73 -6.30
CA ASP A 98 13.25 1.36 -6.32
C ASP A 98 13.77 1.74 -4.91
N SER A 99 12.93 1.63 -3.87
CA SER A 99 13.31 1.98 -2.51
C SER A 99 13.86 0.81 -1.71
N ASP A 100 15.05 0.99 -1.13
CA ASP A 100 15.67 0.02 -0.22
C ASP A 100 14.81 -0.21 1.05
N GLU A 101 14.18 0.85 1.56
CA GLU A 101 13.32 0.81 2.74
C GLU A 101 12.06 1.67 2.51
N PHE A 102 10.90 1.08 2.78
CA PHE A 102 9.60 1.71 2.62
C PHE A 102 9.31 2.71 3.75
N ASP A 103 9.16 3.99 3.40
CA ASP A 103 8.79 5.04 4.34
C ASP A 103 7.28 5.26 4.37
N TYR A 104 6.61 4.50 5.25
CA TYR A 104 5.18 4.56 5.44
C TYR A 104 4.64 5.90 5.97
N LYS A 105 5.51 6.81 6.46
CA LYS A 105 5.13 8.17 6.90
C LYS A 105 5.23 9.20 5.78
N ARG A 106 5.92 8.86 4.69
CA ARG A 106 6.11 9.72 3.52
C ARG A 106 5.61 9.09 2.22
N VAL A 107 4.53 8.29 2.27
CA VAL A 107 3.94 7.63 1.09
C VAL A 107 3.70 8.58 -0.09
N ASP A 108 3.33 9.83 0.15
CA ASP A 108 3.11 10.82 -0.91
C ASP A 108 4.37 11.13 -1.75
N SER A 109 5.59 10.84 -1.25
CA SER A 109 6.82 10.99 -2.04
C SER A 109 6.93 9.98 -3.18
N TYR A 110 6.26 8.83 -3.06
CA TYR A 110 6.25 7.78 -4.07
C TYR A 110 5.24 8.05 -5.19
N LEU A 111 4.43 9.11 -5.12
CA LEU A 111 3.40 9.40 -6.13
C LEU A 111 3.89 10.20 -7.34
N ARG A 112 5.17 10.59 -7.34
CA ARG A 112 5.75 11.50 -8.36
C ARG A 112 6.53 10.74 -9.40
#